data_AF-A0A961U3D3-F1
#
_entry.id   AF-A0A961U3D3-F1
#
_cell.length_a   1.000
_cell.length_b   1.000
_cell.length_c   1.000
_cell.angle_alpha   90.00
_cell.angle_beta   90.00
_cell.angle_gamma   90.00
#
_symmetry.space_group_name_H-M   'P 1'
#
loop_
_entity.id
_entity.type
_entity.pdbx_description
1 polymer ?
#
loop_
_entity_poly.entity_id
_entity_poly.type
_entity_poly.pdbx_seq_one_letter_code
_entity_poly.pdbx_strand_id
1 'polypeptide(L)'
;MGHQRLGKLPAHRLLPEIIRFLVDGGTPTESLVEQITEFGRDALKFALRDDVFIEALWLLIRLPQAMSTSDPVSALARIGIDSTELTSVSGALFQYDRAVERTQRRIHDGNTDLGEIARRAGLSALAEGMQSNLPSLWSPSSDDVRSSLAGLKGTEKFASIAQNFYANFVERVIHYYVDRNLHNMIGPGRIARSVHDLENFNGAIRRHCNESALIMRAFARDWLGKNHYRDGKEISRADTRAFSSHAVEKIRTELEIRKGTS
;
A
#
# COMPACT_ATOMS: atom_id res chain seq x y z
N MET A 1 -0.99 -12.69 -17.98
CA MET A 1 -1.87 -13.02 -16.83
C MET A 1 -3.29 -12.57 -17.18
N GLY A 2 -4.29 -13.45 -16.98
CA GLY A 2 -5.64 -13.28 -17.53
C GLY A 2 -6.40 -12.05 -17.01
N HIS A 3 -7.38 -11.59 -17.80
CA HIS A 3 -8.35 -10.56 -17.44
C HIS A 3 -9.25 -11.02 -16.30
N GLN A 4 -8.71 -11.13 -15.09
CA GLN A 4 -9.51 -11.24 -13.88
C GLN A 4 -10.18 -9.89 -13.66
N ARG A 5 -11.38 -9.76 -14.19
CA ARG A 5 -12.33 -8.72 -13.82
C ARG A 5 -13.10 -9.31 -12.64
N LEU A 6 -12.80 -8.84 -11.43
CA LEU A 6 -13.84 -8.85 -10.41
C LEU A 6 -15.04 -8.10 -11.01
N GLY A 7 -16.27 -8.49 -10.66
CA GLY A 7 -17.46 -7.72 -11.06
C GLY A 7 -17.38 -6.27 -10.57
N LYS A 8 -18.46 -5.49 -10.69
CA LYS A 8 -18.45 -4.11 -10.17
C LYS A 8 -18.05 -4.13 -8.69
N LEU A 9 -16.88 -3.57 -8.38
CA LEU A 9 -16.37 -3.52 -7.02
C LEU A 9 -17.29 -2.64 -6.17
N PRO A 10 -17.46 -2.94 -4.88
CA PRO A 10 -18.25 -2.08 -4.01
C PRO A 10 -17.64 -0.67 -4.03
N ALA A 11 -18.50 0.31 -4.27
CA ALA A 11 -18.16 1.71 -4.24
C ALA A 11 -19.17 2.39 -3.31
N HIS A 12 -18.74 2.76 -2.11
CA HIS A 12 -19.62 3.51 -1.21
C HIS A 12 -19.90 4.91 -1.79
N ARG A 13 -18.86 5.57 -2.32
CA ARG A 13 -18.95 6.87 -2.99
C ARG A 13 -17.93 6.95 -4.12
N LEU A 14 -18.31 7.59 -5.23
CA LEU A 14 -17.38 7.93 -6.29
C LEU A 14 -16.56 9.16 -5.91
N LEU A 15 -15.43 9.39 -6.58
CA LEU A 15 -14.55 10.52 -6.26
C LEU A 15 -15.25 11.89 -6.36
N PRO A 16 -16.11 12.18 -7.35
CA PRO A 16 -16.90 13.41 -7.37
C PRO A 16 -17.78 13.57 -6.13
N GLU A 17 -18.44 12.50 -5.68
CA GLU A 17 -19.30 12.57 -4.50
C GLU A 17 -18.49 12.89 -3.23
N ILE A 18 -17.27 12.35 -3.12
CA ILE A 18 -16.35 12.63 -2.01
C ILE A 18 -15.93 14.10 -2.01
N ILE A 19 -15.55 14.63 -3.18
CA ILE A 19 -15.11 16.02 -3.34
C ILE A 19 -16.27 17.00 -3.14
N ARG A 20 -17.51 16.62 -3.49
CA ARG A 20 -18.70 17.45 -3.27
C ARG A 20 -18.90 17.78 -1.78
N PHE A 21 -18.51 16.88 -0.88
CA PHE A 21 -18.60 17.13 0.56
C PHE A 21 -17.54 18.10 1.08
N LEU A 22 -16.44 18.28 0.36
CA LEU A 22 -15.47 19.34 0.66
C LEU A 22 -15.96 20.70 0.16
N VAL A 23 -16.41 20.77 -1.08
CA VAL A 23 -16.85 22.03 -1.70
C VAL A 23 -18.30 22.30 -1.30
N ASP A 24 -18.57 22.65 -0.04
CA ASP A 24 -19.82 23.23 0.50
C ASP A 24 -21.07 23.19 -0.40
N GLY A 25 -21.67 22.00 -0.61
CA GLY A 25 -22.88 21.83 -1.42
C GLY A 25 -22.77 22.24 -2.90
N GLY A 26 -21.58 22.64 -3.35
CA GLY A 26 -21.25 22.99 -4.73
C GLY A 26 -20.83 21.77 -5.54
N THR A 27 -21.08 21.82 -6.84
CA THR A 27 -20.64 20.77 -7.77
C THR A 27 -19.10 20.70 -7.74
N PRO A 28 -18.49 19.53 -7.51
CA PRO A 28 -17.07 19.34 -7.73
C PRO A 28 -16.72 19.90 -9.11
N THR A 29 -15.70 20.74 -9.21
CA THR A 29 -15.20 21.07 -10.53
C THR A 29 -14.64 19.79 -11.12
N GLU A 30 -15.14 19.39 -12.29
CA GLU A 30 -14.65 18.25 -13.08
C GLU A 30 -13.12 18.20 -13.10
N SER A 31 -12.49 19.37 -13.23
CA SER A 31 -11.04 19.56 -13.18
C SER A 31 -10.36 19.03 -11.91
N LEU A 32 -10.96 19.17 -10.72
CA LEU A 32 -10.35 18.70 -9.45
C LEU A 32 -10.40 17.17 -9.34
N VAL A 33 -11.53 16.57 -9.71
CA VAL A 33 -11.70 15.12 -9.78
C VAL A 33 -10.67 14.52 -10.74
N GLU A 34 -10.52 15.13 -11.91
CA GLU A 34 -9.57 14.72 -12.93
C GLU A 34 -8.12 14.85 -12.46
N GLN A 35 -7.75 16.00 -11.86
CA GLN A 35 -6.40 16.22 -11.33
C GLN A 35 -6.01 15.21 -10.25
N ILE A 36 -6.90 14.93 -9.28
CA ILE A 36 -6.61 13.95 -8.22
C ILE A 36 -6.45 12.55 -8.80
N THR A 37 -7.32 12.18 -9.75
CA THR A 37 -7.26 10.86 -10.40
C THR A 37 -5.97 10.71 -11.19
N GLU A 38 -5.63 11.71 -12.03
CA GLU A 38 -4.43 11.65 -12.87
C GLU A 38 -3.16 11.65 -12.02
N PHE A 39 -3.10 12.49 -10.97
CA PHE A 39 -1.96 12.51 -10.05
C PHE A 39 -1.76 11.15 -9.36
N GLY A 40 -2.82 10.52 -8.87
CA GLY A 40 -2.75 9.18 -8.27
C GLY A 40 -2.25 8.13 -9.27
N ARG A 41 -2.74 8.19 -10.53
CA ARG A 41 -2.33 7.27 -11.59
C ARG A 41 -0.88 7.45 -11.99
N ASP A 42 -0.42 8.69 -12.11
CA ASP A 42 0.95 9.00 -12.53
C ASP A 42 1.95 8.74 -11.43
N ALA A 43 1.61 9.02 -10.17
CA ALA A 43 2.42 8.62 -9.04
C ALA A 43 2.67 7.11 -9.02
N LEU A 44 1.66 6.28 -9.31
CA LEU A 44 1.84 4.83 -9.42
C LEU A 44 2.80 4.44 -10.57
N LYS A 45 2.75 5.13 -11.71
CA LYS A 45 3.69 4.90 -12.83
C LYS A 45 5.12 5.29 -12.45
N PHE A 46 5.29 6.45 -11.82
CA PHE A 46 6.59 6.94 -11.40
C PHE A 46 7.19 6.05 -10.30
N ALA A 47 6.36 5.57 -9.38
CA ALA A 47 6.78 4.66 -8.32
C ALA A 47 7.35 3.33 -8.85
N LEU A 48 6.93 2.85 -10.03
CA LEU A 48 7.55 1.65 -10.64
C LEU A 48 9.02 1.82 -11.03
N ARG A 49 9.48 3.07 -11.15
CA ARG A 49 10.88 3.41 -11.42
C ARG A 49 11.68 3.61 -10.14
N ASP A 50 11.01 3.67 -9.00
CA ASP A 50 11.60 3.89 -7.69
C ASP A 50 11.96 2.54 -7.04
N ASP A 51 13.25 2.34 -6.78
CA ASP A 51 13.74 1.10 -6.17
C ASP A 51 13.29 0.94 -4.71
N VAL A 52 13.03 2.03 -3.99
CA VAL A 52 12.49 2.00 -2.61
C VAL A 52 11.06 1.44 -2.63
N PHE A 53 10.26 1.83 -3.62
CA PHE A 53 8.92 1.30 -3.80
C PHE A 53 8.93 -0.21 -4.05
N ILE A 54 9.84 -0.69 -4.91
CA ILE A 54 10.00 -2.11 -5.18
C ILE A 54 10.53 -2.86 -3.95
N GLU A 55 11.48 -2.28 -3.23
CA GLU A 55 12.05 -2.88 -2.01
C GLU A 55 11.01 -3.03 -0.91
N ALA A 56 10.21 -2.00 -0.66
CA ALA A 56 9.15 -2.02 0.34
C ALA A 56 8.19 -3.19 0.09
N LEU A 57 7.73 -3.34 -1.16
CA LEU A 57 6.83 -4.44 -1.54
C LEU A 57 7.52 -5.81 -1.53
N TRP A 58 8.78 -5.89 -1.96
CA TRP A 58 9.56 -7.13 -1.98
C TRP A 58 9.78 -7.66 -0.55
N LEU A 59 10.09 -6.78 0.40
CA LEU A 59 10.24 -7.16 1.81
C LEU A 59 8.93 -7.66 2.43
N LEU A 60 7.77 -7.09 2.06
CA LEU A 60 6.46 -7.61 2.50
C LEU A 60 6.20 -9.05 2.06
N ILE A 61 6.80 -9.48 0.94
CA ILE A 61 6.74 -10.85 0.45
C ILE A 61 7.78 -11.72 1.15
N ARG A 62 9.02 -11.23 1.21
CA ARG A 62 10.19 -12.04 1.60
C ARG A 62 10.34 -12.23 3.09
N LEU A 63 9.95 -11.25 3.89
CA LEU A 63 10.07 -11.32 5.34
C LEU A 63 9.25 -12.50 5.92
N PRO A 64 7.96 -12.68 5.59
CA PRO A 64 7.19 -13.86 6.02
C PRO A 64 7.73 -15.19 5.50
N GLN A 65 8.24 -15.21 4.26
CA GLN A 65 8.82 -16.42 3.65
C GLN A 65 10.12 -16.82 4.35
N ALA A 66 11.01 -15.86 4.62
CA ALA A 66 12.27 -16.08 5.32
C ALA A 66 12.03 -16.62 6.73
N MET A 67 11.08 -16.04 7.46
CA MET A 67 10.63 -16.53 8.78
C MET A 67 10.12 -17.97 8.77
N SER A 68 9.62 -18.44 7.62
CA SER A 68 8.99 -19.75 7.47
C SER A 68 9.91 -20.85 6.95
N THR A 69 11.19 -20.53 6.73
CA THR A 69 12.18 -21.52 6.28
C THR A 69 12.66 -22.42 7.43
N SER A 70 13.39 -23.49 7.11
CA SER A 70 14.02 -24.35 8.11
C SER A 70 15.16 -23.66 8.87
N ASP A 71 15.79 -22.64 8.27
CA ASP A 71 16.79 -21.79 8.90
C ASP A 71 16.41 -20.30 8.73
N PRO A 72 15.50 -19.80 9.59
CA PRO A 72 15.05 -18.41 9.53
C PRO A 72 16.20 -17.41 9.73
N VAL A 73 17.18 -17.72 10.57
CA VAL A 73 18.28 -16.82 10.92
C VAL A 73 19.08 -16.47 9.66
N SER A 74 19.54 -17.48 8.93
CA SER A 74 20.28 -17.27 7.68
C SER A 74 19.41 -16.63 6.60
N ALA A 75 18.13 -17.03 6.50
CA ALA A 75 17.22 -16.49 5.49
C ALA A 75 16.92 -15.00 5.69
N LEU A 76 16.76 -14.55 6.94
CA LEU A 76 16.54 -13.15 7.31
C LEU A 76 17.80 -12.31 7.11
N ALA A 77 18.97 -12.85 7.49
CA ALA A 77 20.25 -12.17 7.29
C ALA A 77 20.50 -11.84 5.80
N ARG A 78 20.14 -12.76 4.88
CA ARG A 78 20.25 -12.53 3.43
C ARG A 78 19.41 -11.37 2.91
N ILE A 79 18.31 -11.04 3.59
CA ILE A 79 17.45 -9.90 3.24
C ILE A 79 17.73 -8.67 4.14
N GLY A 80 18.78 -8.71 4.95
CA GLY A 80 19.22 -7.60 5.79
C GLY A 80 18.42 -7.44 7.09
N ILE A 81 17.74 -8.48 7.55
CA ILE A 81 16.94 -8.49 8.77
C ILE A 81 17.67 -9.30 9.85
N ASP A 82 17.89 -8.67 11.00
CA ASP A 82 18.38 -9.35 12.21
C ASP A 82 17.20 -10.01 12.93
N SER A 83 17.28 -11.33 13.11
CA SER A 83 16.26 -12.14 13.78
C SER A 83 16.17 -11.91 15.29
N THR A 84 17.24 -11.41 15.91
CA THR A 84 17.28 -11.16 17.37
C THR A 84 16.34 -10.03 17.78
N GLU A 85 16.11 -9.08 16.88
CA GLU A 85 15.20 -7.94 17.07
C GLU A 85 13.72 -8.27 16.78
N LEU A 86 13.41 -9.48 16.29
CA LEU A 86 12.04 -9.92 16.00
C LEU A 86 11.34 -10.49 17.25
N THR A 87 11.46 -9.78 18.37
CA THR A 87 10.84 -10.14 19.66
C THR A 87 9.55 -9.38 19.94
N SER A 88 9.32 -8.27 19.23
CA SER A 88 8.13 -7.42 19.35
C SER A 88 7.66 -6.94 17.98
N VAL A 89 6.41 -6.48 17.89
CA VAL A 89 5.88 -5.86 16.66
C VAL A 89 6.72 -4.64 16.27
N SER A 90 7.05 -3.77 17.23
CA SER A 90 7.88 -2.60 17.00
C SER A 90 9.28 -2.96 16.50
N GLY A 91 9.89 -4.03 17.04
CA GLY A 91 11.16 -4.56 16.56
C GLY A 91 11.08 -5.06 15.12
N ALA A 92 10.02 -5.81 14.78
CA ALA A 92 9.79 -6.25 13.40
C ALA A 92 9.60 -5.08 12.42
N LEU A 93 8.81 -4.07 12.81
CA LEU A 93 8.59 -2.86 12.01
C LEU A 93 9.89 -2.07 11.84
N PHE A 94 10.68 -1.90 12.90
CA PHE A 94 11.98 -1.23 12.85
C PHE A 94 12.96 -1.94 11.89
N GLN A 95 12.99 -3.28 11.93
CA GLN A 95 13.87 -4.05 11.05
C GLN A 95 13.45 -3.95 9.58
N TYR A 96 12.15 -4.02 9.31
CA TYR A 96 11.59 -3.75 7.99
C TYR A 96 11.98 -2.35 7.51
N ASP A 97 11.78 -1.35 8.36
CA ASP A 97 12.05 0.06 8.08
C ASP A 97 13.52 0.29 7.71
N ARG A 98 14.43 -0.24 8.53
CA ARG A 98 15.87 -0.18 8.27
C ARG A 98 16.27 -0.89 6.99
N ALA A 99 15.64 -2.01 6.66
CA ALA A 99 15.95 -2.73 5.42
C ALA A 99 15.56 -1.90 4.19
N VAL A 100 14.39 -1.26 4.20
CA VAL A 100 13.97 -0.33 3.14
C VAL A 100 14.90 0.89 3.07
N GLU A 101 15.21 1.49 4.22
CA GLU A 101 16.07 2.67 4.30
C GLU A 101 17.49 2.41 3.75
N ARG A 102 18.04 1.20 3.92
CA ARG A 102 19.33 0.83 3.32
C ARG A 102 19.30 0.92 1.80
N THR A 103 18.18 0.59 1.16
CA THR A 103 18.02 0.72 -0.29
C THR A 103 17.94 2.19 -0.68
N GLN A 104 17.16 2.98 0.05
CA GLN A 104 17.06 4.43 -0.13
C GLN A 104 18.42 5.13 -0.05
N ARG A 105 19.26 4.78 0.93
CA ARG A 105 20.61 5.36 1.09
C ARG A 105 21.60 4.96 -0.01
N ARG A 106 21.38 3.84 -0.71
CA ARG A 106 22.26 3.38 -1.80
C ARG A 106 21.98 4.11 -3.12
N ILE A 107 20.80 4.66 -3.28
CA ILE A 107 20.41 5.42 -4.47
C ILE A 107 21.04 6.82 -4.33
N HIS A 108 21.96 7.15 -5.23
CA HIS A 108 22.72 8.41 -5.18
C HIS A 108 21.87 9.67 -5.41
N ASP A 109 20.61 9.53 -5.85
CA ASP A 109 19.67 10.63 -6.10
C ASP A 109 18.91 11.12 -4.85
N GLY A 110 19.22 10.60 -3.67
CA GLY A 110 18.63 11.06 -2.40
C GLY A 110 17.23 10.51 -2.12
N ASN A 111 16.53 11.14 -1.18
CA ASN A 111 15.19 10.73 -0.75
C ASN A 111 14.12 11.22 -1.75
N THR A 112 13.43 10.29 -2.41
CA THR A 112 12.27 10.61 -3.24
C THR A 112 10.99 10.65 -2.39
N ASP A 113 10.12 11.62 -2.64
CA ASP A 113 8.82 11.71 -1.94
C ASP A 113 7.99 10.42 -2.13
N LEU A 114 8.02 9.83 -3.33
CA LEU A 114 7.31 8.58 -3.63
C LEU A 114 7.93 7.37 -2.90
N GLY A 115 9.26 7.32 -2.76
CA GLY A 115 9.95 6.29 -2.00
C GLY A 115 9.60 6.35 -0.51
N GLU A 116 9.55 7.55 0.07
CA GLU A 116 9.12 7.77 1.45
C GLU A 116 7.64 7.39 1.65
N ILE A 117 6.77 7.76 0.71
CA ILE A 117 5.35 7.33 0.73
C ILE A 117 5.25 5.81 0.68
N ALA A 118 6.04 5.15 -0.17
CA ALA A 118 6.06 3.69 -0.30
C ALA A 118 6.55 3.00 0.98
N ARG A 119 7.63 3.51 1.58
CA ARG A 119 8.16 3.04 2.87
C ARG A 119 7.09 3.09 3.97
N ARG A 120 6.39 4.22 4.10
CA ARG A 120 5.29 4.38 5.08
C ARG A 120 4.10 3.49 4.77
N ALA A 121 3.72 3.34 3.51
CA ALA A 121 2.66 2.43 3.09
C ALA A 121 3.00 0.97 3.41
N GLY A 122 4.27 0.59 3.21
CA GLY A 122 4.81 -0.72 3.58
C GLY A 122 4.75 -0.99 5.08
N LEU A 123 5.18 -0.02 5.89
CA LEU A 123 5.08 -0.11 7.35
C LEU A 123 3.65 -0.30 7.83
N SER A 124 2.70 0.48 7.32
CA SER A 124 1.28 0.33 7.66
C SER A 124 0.75 -1.05 7.27
N ALA A 125 1.05 -1.51 6.05
CA ALA A 125 0.58 -2.82 5.58
C ALA A 125 1.17 -3.98 6.41
N LEU A 126 2.44 -3.90 6.80
CA LEU A 126 3.07 -4.89 7.67
C LEU A 126 2.46 -4.88 9.07
N ALA A 127 2.28 -3.69 9.66
CA ALA A 127 1.70 -3.53 10.99
C ALA A 127 0.29 -4.11 11.06
N GLU A 128 -0.58 -3.75 10.10
CA GLU A 128 -1.94 -4.28 10.00
C GLU A 128 -1.95 -5.79 9.78
N GLY A 129 -1.07 -6.31 8.91
CA GLY A 129 -0.91 -7.74 8.66
C GLY A 129 -0.57 -8.48 9.94
N MET A 130 0.44 -8.03 10.69
CA MET A 130 0.86 -8.65 11.95
C MET A 130 -0.22 -8.56 13.03
N GLN A 131 -0.85 -7.39 13.20
CA GLN A 131 -1.91 -7.19 14.19
C GLN A 131 -3.10 -8.13 13.95
N SER A 132 -3.44 -8.41 12.68
CA SER A 132 -4.53 -9.33 12.33
C SER A 132 -4.33 -10.79 12.77
N ASN A 133 -3.09 -11.17 13.12
CA ASN A 133 -2.72 -12.52 13.54
C ASN A 133 -2.35 -12.62 15.02
N LEU A 134 -2.26 -11.50 15.73
CA LEU A 134 -1.83 -11.49 17.14
C LEU A 134 -3.02 -11.71 18.08
N PRO A 135 -2.80 -12.28 19.27
CA PRO A 135 -3.80 -12.32 20.33
C PRO A 135 -4.25 -10.90 20.68
N SER A 136 -5.55 -10.67 20.76
CA SER A 136 -6.11 -9.35 21.07
C SER A 136 -6.26 -9.05 22.57
N LEU A 137 -6.16 -10.08 23.42
CA LEU A 137 -6.45 -9.98 24.86
C LEU A 137 -5.22 -9.87 25.76
N TRP A 138 -4.04 -10.26 25.28
CA TRP A 138 -2.80 -10.30 26.08
C TRP A 138 -1.63 -9.70 25.31
N SER A 139 -0.59 -9.27 26.03
CA SER A 139 0.67 -8.87 25.39
C SER A 139 1.26 -10.06 24.64
N PRO A 140 1.55 -9.93 23.34
CA PRO A 140 2.06 -11.04 22.55
C PRO A 140 3.49 -11.40 22.99
N SER A 141 3.77 -12.70 23.06
CA SER A 141 5.13 -13.21 23.26
C SER A 141 5.99 -13.05 22.00
N SER A 142 7.30 -13.25 22.13
CA SER A 142 8.20 -13.28 20.96
C SER A 142 7.82 -14.36 19.95
N ASP A 143 7.31 -15.50 20.43
CA ASP A 143 6.89 -16.61 19.58
C ASP A 143 5.59 -16.28 18.86
N ASP A 144 4.67 -15.54 19.48
CA ASP A 144 3.46 -15.02 18.84
C ASP A 144 3.81 -14.05 17.72
N VAL A 145 4.77 -13.15 17.94
CA VAL A 145 5.24 -12.19 16.92
C VAL A 145 5.86 -12.91 15.74
N ARG A 146 6.75 -13.88 16.00
CA ARG A 146 7.41 -14.68 14.95
C ARG A 146 6.41 -15.52 14.17
N SER A 147 5.46 -16.14 14.86
CA SER A 147 4.39 -16.94 14.25
C SER A 147 3.43 -16.08 13.43
N SER A 148 3.06 -14.91 13.96
CA SER A 148 2.25 -13.90 13.26
C SER A 148 2.92 -13.47 11.96
N LEU A 149 4.22 -13.17 11.99
CA LEU A 149 5.02 -12.79 10.83
C LEU A 149 5.16 -13.93 9.81
N ALA A 150 5.46 -15.15 10.26
CA ALA A 150 5.55 -16.33 9.40
C ALA A 150 4.20 -16.64 8.73
N GLY A 151 3.09 -16.45 9.44
CA GLY A 151 1.73 -16.67 8.94
C GLY A 151 1.33 -15.78 7.75
N LEU A 152 2.01 -14.65 7.56
CA LEU A 152 1.75 -13.74 6.44
C LEU A 152 2.21 -14.29 5.08
N LYS A 153 2.95 -15.42 5.03
CA LYS A 153 3.37 -16.06 3.77
C LYS A 153 2.21 -16.57 2.92
N GLY A 154 1.04 -16.81 3.54
CA GLY A 154 -0.12 -17.39 2.88
C GLY A 154 -0.67 -16.47 1.78
N THR A 155 -1.18 -17.05 0.70
CA THR A 155 -1.68 -16.29 -0.46
C THR A 155 -2.79 -15.31 -0.11
N GLU A 156 -3.71 -15.67 0.79
CA GLU A 156 -4.78 -14.79 1.26
C GLU A 156 -4.25 -13.62 2.11
N LYS A 157 -3.27 -13.89 3.00
CA LYS A 157 -2.66 -12.85 3.84
C LYS A 157 -1.81 -11.89 3.01
N PHE A 158 -1.01 -12.41 2.07
CA PHE A 158 -0.30 -11.58 1.10
C PHE A 158 -1.26 -10.73 0.26
N ALA A 159 -2.39 -11.28 -0.16
CA ALA A 159 -3.40 -10.54 -0.90
C ALA A 159 -3.97 -9.35 -0.10
N SER A 160 -4.23 -9.53 1.20
CA SER A 160 -4.60 -8.42 2.09
C SER A 160 -3.47 -7.40 2.25
N ILE A 161 -2.23 -7.84 2.47
CA ILE A 161 -1.06 -6.94 2.60
C ILE A 161 -0.85 -6.12 1.33
N ALA A 162 -0.94 -6.75 0.15
CA ALA A 162 -0.80 -6.07 -1.13
C ALA A 162 -1.90 -5.03 -1.33
N GLN A 163 -3.17 -5.38 -1.06
CA GLN A 163 -4.26 -4.40 -1.07
C GLN A 163 -3.94 -3.21 -0.16
N ASN A 164 -3.60 -3.49 1.10
CA ASN A 164 -3.39 -2.44 2.09
C ASN A 164 -2.20 -1.57 1.69
N PHE A 165 -1.10 -2.13 1.18
CA PHE A 165 0.05 -1.39 0.67
C PHE A 165 -0.36 -0.41 -0.42
N TYR A 166 -1.06 -0.86 -1.46
CA TYR A 166 -1.45 0.01 -2.57
C TYR A 166 -2.52 1.03 -2.17
N ALA A 167 -3.49 0.66 -1.32
CA ALA A 167 -4.47 1.60 -0.79
C ALA A 167 -3.79 2.71 0.01
N ASN A 168 -2.91 2.33 0.92
CA ASN A 168 -2.11 3.22 1.76
C ASN A 168 -1.14 4.11 0.97
N PHE A 169 -0.63 3.60 -0.15
CA PHE A 169 0.21 4.37 -1.07
C PHE A 169 -0.60 5.45 -1.79
N VAL A 170 -1.71 5.07 -2.44
CA VAL A 170 -2.55 6.01 -3.19
C VAL A 170 -3.19 7.05 -2.26
N GLU A 171 -3.66 6.66 -1.08
CA GLU A 171 -4.19 7.59 -0.05
C GLU A 171 -3.15 8.67 0.27
N ARG A 172 -1.91 8.28 0.58
CA ARG A 172 -0.83 9.23 0.90
C ARG A 172 -0.43 10.11 -0.27
N VAL A 173 -0.42 9.58 -1.50
CA VAL A 173 -0.17 10.37 -2.71
C VAL A 173 -1.25 11.43 -2.89
N ILE A 174 -2.53 11.07 -2.71
CA ILE A 174 -3.65 12.01 -2.82
C ILE A 174 -3.55 13.07 -1.72
N HIS A 175 -3.27 12.69 -0.48
CA HIS A 175 -3.06 13.67 0.59
C HIS A 175 -1.89 14.60 0.32
N TYR A 176 -0.75 14.07 -0.12
CA TYR A 176 0.40 14.88 -0.52
C TYR A 176 0.03 15.91 -1.60
N TYR A 177 -0.77 15.52 -2.60
CA TYR A 177 -1.28 16.44 -3.62
C TYR A 177 -2.19 17.52 -3.06
N VAL A 178 -3.18 17.12 -2.26
CA VAL A 178 -4.18 18.01 -1.67
C VAL A 178 -3.50 19.01 -0.74
N ASP A 179 -2.62 18.54 0.15
CA ASP A 179 -1.89 19.39 1.11
C ASP A 179 -1.02 20.43 0.40
N ARG A 180 -0.33 20.03 -0.68
CA ARG A 180 0.52 20.94 -1.46
C ARG A 180 -0.28 21.97 -2.26
N ASN A 181 -1.49 21.61 -2.68
CA ASN A 181 -2.38 22.50 -3.41
C ASN A 181 -3.45 23.14 -2.52
N LEU A 182 -3.36 22.99 -1.20
CA LEU A 182 -4.38 23.43 -0.27
C LEU A 182 -4.60 24.94 -0.33
N HIS A 183 -3.54 25.73 -0.52
CA HIS A 183 -3.64 27.19 -0.71
C HIS A 183 -4.37 27.56 -2.03
N ASN A 184 -4.21 26.75 -3.08
CA ASN A 184 -5.00 26.88 -4.32
C ASN A 184 -6.44 26.39 -4.14
N MET A 185 -6.75 25.77 -3.00
CA MET A 185 -8.05 25.21 -2.63
C MET A 185 -8.73 25.98 -1.48
N ILE A 186 -8.07 26.95 -0.84
CA ILE A 186 -8.60 27.81 0.25
C ILE A 186 -8.97 29.20 -0.28
N GLY A 187 -10.15 29.73 0.11
CA GLY A 187 -10.64 31.07 -0.23
C GLY A 187 -12.13 31.26 0.16
N PRO A 188 -12.68 32.49 0.14
CA PRO A 188 -14.10 32.72 0.39
C PRO A 188 -14.96 31.87 -0.57
N GLY A 189 -15.76 30.93 -0.02
CA GLY A 189 -16.52 29.94 -0.80
C GLY A 189 -15.79 28.62 -1.11
N ARG A 190 -14.80 28.19 -0.31
CA ARG A 190 -14.04 26.94 -0.54
C ARG A 190 -13.94 25.98 0.68
N ILE A 191 -13.08 24.96 0.52
CA ILE A 191 -13.23 23.49 0.71
C ILE A 191 -13.34 22.89 2.14
N ALA A 192 -13.11 23.62 3.23
CA ALA A 192 -13.32 23.06 4.57
C ALA A 192 -13.60 24.17 5.59
N ARG A 193 -14.69 24.05 6.35
CA ARG A 193 -15.11 25.03 7.36
C ARG A 193 -14.66 24.65 8.77
N SER A 194 -14.26 23.39 8.95
CA SER A 194 -13.88 22.85 10.25
C SER A 194 -12.89 21.69 10.12
N VAL A 195 -12.21 21.38 11.24
CA VAL A 195 -11.38 20.16 11.38
C VAL A 195 -12.21 18.89 11.12
N HIS A 196 -13.49 18.90 11.48
CA HIS A 196 -14.40 17.77 11.28
C HIS A 196 -14.67 17.47 9.79
N ASP A 197 -14.78 18.51 8.95
CA ASP A 197 -14.96 18.33 7.49
C ASP A 197 -13.72 17.68 6.86
N LEU A 198 -12.54 18.07 7.35
CA LEU A 198 -11.27 17.48 6.92
C LEU A 198 -11.15 16.01 7.36
N GLU A 199 -11.55 15.67 8.58
CA GLU A 199 -11.60 14.27 9.05
C GLU A 199 -12.54 13.40 8.20
N ASN A 200 -13.73 13.91 7.87
CA ASN A 200 -14.70 13.22 7.03
C ASN A 200 -14.17 13.00 5.61
N PHE A 201 -13.50 14.00 5.04
CA PHE A 201 -12.83 13.87 3.74
C PHE A 201 -11.71 12.84 3.77
N ASN A 202 -10.82 12.91 4.77
CA ASN A 202 -9.73 11.94 4.92
C ASN A 202 -10.26 10.51 5.05
N GLY A 203 -11.32 10.31 5.84
CA GLY A 203 -12.00 9.02 5.96
C GLY A 203 -12.63 8.53 4.64
N ALA A 204 -13.18 9.44 3.85
CA ALA A 204 -13.76 9.13 2.54
C ALA A 204 -12.70 8.77 1.49
N ILE A 205 -11.58 9.50 1.43
CA ILE A 205 -10.43 9.17 0.56
C ILE A 205 -9.83 7.83 0.94
N ARG A 206 -9.58 7.60 2.23
CA ARG A 206 -9.12 6.29 2.72
C ARG A 206 -10.03 5.17 2.25
N ARG A 207 -11.35 5.33 2.40
CA ARG A 207 -12.33 4.31 1.94
C ARG A 207 -12.26 4.12 0.44
N HIS A 208 -12.23 5.20 -0.33
CA HIS A 208 -12.11 5.16 -1.79
C HIS A 208 -10.86 4.42 -2.25
N CYS A 209 -9.69 4.69 -1.65
CA CYS A 209 -8.44 4.01 -1.97
C CYS A 209 -8.50 2.52 -1.58
N ASN A 210 -9.06 2.19 -0.41
CA ASN A 210 -9.22 0.81 0.04
C ASN A 210 -10.12 -0.01 -0.90
N GLU A 211 -11.25 0.56 -1.30
CA GLU A 211 -12.17 -0.08 -2.23
C GLU A 211 -11.55 -0.21 -3.64
N SER A 212 -10.84 0.82 -4.11
CA SER A 212 -10.13 0.77 -5.40
C SER A 212 -9.05 -0.31 -5.42
N ALA A 213 -8.38 -0.51 -4.29
CA ALA A 213 -7.36 -1.53 -4.15
C ALA A 213 -7.93 -2.96 -3.98
N LEU A 214 -9.25 -3.16 -3.83
CA LEU A 214 -9.83 -4.52 -3.67
C LEU A 214 -9.52 -5.45 -4.83
N ILE A 215 -9.30 -4.91 -6.03
CA ILE A 215 -8.82 -5.67 -7.19
C ILE A 215 -7.50 -6.39 -6.94
N MET A 216 -6.71 -5.93 -5.97
CA MET A 216 -5.46 -6.57 -5.57
C MET A 216 -5.67 -7.89 -4.86
N ARG A 217 -6.80 -8.13 -4.17
CA ARG A 217 -6.97 -9.38 -3.41
C ARG A 217 -6.90 -10.60 -4.33
N ALA A 218 -7.76 -10.64 -5.35
CA ALA A 218 -7.77 -11.75 -6.31
C ALA A 218 -6.45 -11.84 -7.08
N PHE A 219 -5.93 -10.70 -7.56
CA PHE A 219 -4.72 -10.68 -8.38
C PHE A 219 -3.47 -11.13 -7.62
N ALA A 220 -3.23 -10.59 -6.42
CA ALA A 220 -2.07 -10.92 -5.60
C ALA A 220 -2.10 -12.36 -5.10
N ARG A 221 -3.30 -12.86 -4.73
CA ARG A 221 -3.50 -14.26 -4.33
C ARG A 221 -3.10 -15.21 -5.45
N ASP A 222 -3.61 -14.98 -6.66
CA ASP A 222 -3.36 -15.83 -7.82
C ASP A 222 -1.91 -15.74 -8.29
N TRP A 223 -1.31 -14.54 -8.22
CA TRP A 223 0.09 -14.34 -8.56
C TRP A 223 1.01 -15.10 -7.60
N LEU A 224 0.82 -14.95 -6.29
CA LEU A 224 1.65 -15.65 -5.30
C LEU A 224 1.39 -17.16 -5.36
N GLY A 225 0.14 -17.59 -5.55
CA GLY A 225 -0.20 -18.99 -5.72
C GLY A 225 0.58 -19.66 -6.84
N LYS A 226 0.72 -18.99 -8.00
CA LYS A 226 1.51 -19.50 -9.13
C LYS A 226 3.01 -19.54 -8.81
N ASN A 227 3.58 -18.43 -8.32
CA ASN A 227 5.03 -18.35 -8.11
C ASN A 227 5.53 -19.20 -6.93
N HIS A 228 4.72 -19.34 -5.87
CA HIS A 228 5.12 -20.07 -4.66
C HIS A 228 4.83 -21.58 -4.75
N TYR A 229 3.63 -21.98 -5.19
CA TYR A 229 3.25 -23.41 -5.20
C TYR A 229 3.61 -24.15 -6.48
N ARG A 230 3.67 -23.46 -7.63
CA ARG A 230 3.99 -24.12 -8.91
C ARG A 230 5.49 -24.20 -9.16
N ASP A 231 6.24 -23.19 -8.71
CA ASP A 231 7.61 -22.99 -9.17
C ASP A 231 8.66 -23.04 -8.03
N GLY A 232 8.23 -23.10 -6.75
CA GLY A 232 9.13 -23.14 -5.58
C GLY A 232 10.15 -21.99 -5.55
N LYS A 233 9.86 -20.92 -6.30
CA LYS A 233 10.85 -19.93 -6.71
C LYS A 233 11.07 -18.92 -5.60
N GLU A 234 12.34 -18.65 -5.33
CA GLU A 234 12.72 -17.54 -4.47
C GLU A 234 12.38 -16.21 -5.17
N ILE A 235 11.41 -15.46 -4.63
CA ILE A 235 10.91 -14.24 -5.28
C ILE A 235 12.00 -13.16 -5.28
N SER A 236 12.40 -12.73 -6.47
CA SER A 236 13.38 -11.66 -6.67
C SER A 236 12.71 -10.29 -6.76
N ARG A 237 13.52 -9.21 -6.66
CA ARG A 237 13.06 -7.83 -6.89
C ARG A 237 12.53 -7.64 -8.32
N ALA A 238 13.09 -8.35 -9.30
CA ALA A 238 12.62 -8.31 -10.68
C ALA A 238 11.22 -8.92 -10.81
N ASP A 239 10.94 -10.02 -10.09
CA ASP A 239 9.61 -10.62 -10.03
C ASP A 239 8.60 -9.68 -9.37
N THR A 240 9.00 -9.02 -8.28
CA THR A 240 8.18 -7.99 -7.62
C THR A 240 7.92 -6.79 -8.54
N ARG A 241 8.89 -6.37 -9.35
CA ARG A 241 8.69 -5.30 -10.35
C ARG A 241 7.70 -5.71 -11.43
N ALA A 242 7.79 -6.95 -11.94
CA ALA A 242 6.84 -7.46 -12.91
C ALA A 242 5.42 -7.58 -12.32
N PHE A 243 5.30 -8.08 -11.09
CA PHE A 243 4.04 -8.09 -10.33
C PHE A 243 3.47 -6.69 -10.20
N SER A 244 4.29 -5.74 -9.73
CA SER A 244 3.85 -4.37 -9.48
C SER A 244 3.44 -3.66 -10.76
N SER A 245 4.12 -3.89 -11.88
CA SER A 245 3.73 -3.30 -13.17
C SER A 245 2.30 -3.69 -13.56
N HIS A 246 1.90 -4.93 -13.32
CA HIS A 246 0.53 -5.38 -13.56
C HIS A 246 -0.47 -4.89 -12.49
N ALA A 247 -0.04 -4.83 -11.22
CA ALA A 247 -0.85 -4.32 -10.12
C ALA A 247 -1.22 -2.84 -10.33
N VAL A 248 -0.23 -2.02 -10.68
CA VAL A 248 -0.38 -0.59 -10.96
C VAL A 248 -1.39 -0.36 -12.08
N GLU A 249 -1.32 -1.12 -13.18
CA GLU A 249 -2.27 -0.95 -14.29
C GLU A 249 -3.71 -1.27 -13.87
N LYS A 250 -3.89 -2.29 -13.04
CA LYS A 250 -5.22 -2.65 -12.49
C LYS A 250 -5.78 -1.54 -11.60
N ILE A 251 -4.96 -0.99 -10.69
CA ILE A 251 -5.39 0.10 -9.81
C ILE A 251 -5.67 1.36 -10.62
N ARG A 252 -4.82 1.70 -11.59
CA ARG A 252 -5.04 2.84 -12.49
C ARG A 252 -6.37 2.74 -13.23
N THR A 253 -6.72 1.54 -13.70
CA THR A 253 -8.01 1.28 -14.35
C THR A 253 -9.17 1.48 -13.38
N GLU A 254 -9.04 1.01 -12.14
CA GLU A 254 -10.09 1.16 -11.12
C GLU A 254 -10.28 2.61 -10.68
N LEU A 255 -9.19 3.38 -10.55
CA LEU A 255 -9.24 4.82 -10.29
C LEU A 255 -9.97 5.56 -11.41
N GLU A 256 -9.71 5.23 -12.69
CA GLU A 256 -10.45 5.80 -13.82
C GLU A 256 -11.94 5.45 -13.80
N ILE A 257 -12.29 4.19 -13.51
CA ILE A 257 -13.70 3.78 -13.40
C ILE A 257 -14.40 4.57 -12.28
N ARG A 258 -13.71 4.79 -11.16
CA ARG A 258 -14.26 5.47 -9.97
C ARG A 258 -14.20 7.00 -10.03
N LYS A 259 -13.50 7.55 -11.03
CA LYS A 259 -13.61 8.96 -11.43
C LYS A 259 -15.06 9.31 -11.76
N GLY A 260 -15.83 8.34 -12.25
CA GLY A 260 -17.21 8.52 -12.72
C GLY A 260 -17.26 9.11 -14.13
N THR A 261 -18.41 9.00 -14.78
CA THR A 261 -18.72 9.80 -15.98
C THR A 261 -19.22 11.15 -15.51
N SER A 262 -18.57 12.23 -15.95
CA SER A 262 -19.11 13.59 -15.84
C SER A 262 -20.47 13.70 -16.50
#